data_AF-A0A1B6KA23-F1
#
_entry.id   AF-A0A1B6KA23-F1
#
_cell.length_a   1.000
_cell.length_b   1.000
_cell.length_c   1.000
_cell.angle_alpha   90.00
_cell.angle_beta   90.00
_cell.angle_gamma   90.00
#
_symmetry.space_group_name_H-M   'P 1'
#
loop_
_entity.id
_entity.type
_entity.pdbx_description
1 polymer ?
#
loop_
_entity_poly.entity_id
_entity_poly.type
_entity_poly.pdbx_seq_one_letter_code
_entity_poly.pdbx_strand_id
1 'polypeptide(L)'
;LLQQAVTASLQGSCSRSGVVENLIDDMYRSIKKAENNLANSNQYPQDYNPTDGEEFDFIVVGAGSAGAVVANRLTEVNGWRVLLLEAGGDPTKASEVPSLMGSLQYTDMDWKYLTDPEENTCLGMRNNS
;
A
#
# COMPACT_ATOMS: atom_id res chain seq x y z
N LEU A 1 11.56 -16.90 17.18
CA LEU A 1 12.17 -16.55 18.48
C LEU A 1 13.50 -15.85 18.23
N LEU A 2 13.47 -14.53 18.18
CA LEU A 2 14.52 -13.61 18.66
C LEU A 2 14.11 -12.20 18.25
N GLN A 3 13.46 -11.53 19.21
CA GLN A 3 13.15 -10.12 19.21
C GLN A 3 14.08 -9.51 20.27
N GLN A 4 14.99 -8.63 19.87
CA GLN A 4 15.73 -7.74 20.76
C GLN A 4 15.53 -6.34 20.15
N ALA A 5 14.55 -5.53 20.59
CA ALA A 5 14.40 -4.88 21.89
C ALA A 5 15.58 -3.96 22.22
N VAL A 6 15.64 -2.81 21.54
CA VAL A 6 16.36 -1.63 22.04
C VAL A 6 15.31 -0.76 22.75
N THR A 7 15.12 -1.04 24.03
CA THR A 7 14.33 -0.20 24.93
C THR A 7 15.27 0.83 25.53
N ALA A 8 15.23 2.07 25.03
CA ALA A 8 15.90 3.18 25.69
C ALA A 8 15.14 3.50 26.99
N SER A 9 15.73 3.15 28.12
CA SER A 9 15.22 3.47 29.45
C SER A 9 15.40 4.96 29.75
N LEU A 10 14.33 5.75 29.61
CA LEU A 10 14.24 7.05 30.26
C LEU A 10 13.78 6.84 31.70
N GLN A 11 14.74 6.60 32.60
CA GLN A 11 14.49 6.73 34.04
C GLN A 11 14.56 8.21 34.41
N GLY A 12 13.37 8.83 34.45
CA GLY A 12 13.15 10.17 34.97
C GLY A 12 11.66 10.40 35.17
N SER A 13 11.16 10.16 36.38
CA SER A 13 9.77 10.44 36.74
C SER A 13 9.55 11.95 36.84
N CYS A 14 8.98 12.56 35.80
CA CYS A 14 8.23 13.80 35.92
C CYS A 14 6.83 13.56 35.36
N SER A 15 5.85 13.43 36.25
CA SER A 15 4.44 13.35 35.85
C SER A 15 4.00 14.74 35.37
N ARG A 16 4.28 15.03 34.10
CA ARG A 16 3.67 16.11 33.32
C ARG A 16 2.99 15.43 32.15
N SER A 17 1.67 15.22 32.25
CA SER A 17 0.85 14.92 31.06
C SER A 17 0.99 16.12 30.13
N GLY A 18 1.90 16.00 29.17
CA GLY A 18 2.41 17.11 28.40
C GLY A 18 1.40 17.51 27.35
N VAL A 19 0.78 18.68 27.51
CA VAL A 19 -0.11 19.30 26.52
C VAL A 19 0.51 19.28 25.11
N VAL A 20 1.83 19.39 25.00
CA VAL A 20 2.58 19.32 23.73
C VAL A 20 2.54 17.91 23.11
N GLU A 21 2.70 16.84 23.89
CA GLU A 21 2.63 15.46 23.38
C GLU A 21 1.21 15.13 22.90
N ASN A 22 0.21 15.55 23.68
CA ASN A 22 -1.19 15.39 23.28
C ASN A 22 -1.50 16.21 22.02
N LEU A 23 -0.95 17.42 21.88
CA LEU A 23 -1.13 18.24 20.69
C LEU A 23 -0.47 17.61 19.45
N ILE A 24 0.72 17.03 19.59
CA ILE A 24 1.40 16.32 18.50
C ILE A 24 0.59 15.08 18.09
N ASP A 25 0.07 14.31 19.04
CA ASP A 25 -0.76 13.14 18.76
C ASP A 25 -2.09 13.55 18.10
N ASP A 26 -2.73 14.63 18.57
CA ASP A 26 -3.96 15.18 17.98
C ASP A 26 -3.73 15.70 16.56
N MET A 27 -2.62 16.38 16.31
CA MET A 27 -2.22 16.81 14.97
C MET A 27 -1.97 15.61 14.06
N TYR A 28 -1.23 14.61 14.54
CA TYR A 28 -0.95 13.39 13.79
C TYR A 28 -2.24 12.64 13.44
N ARG A 29 -3.15 12.46 14.40
CA ARG A 29 -4.47 11.85 14.19
C ARG A 29 -5.32 12.66 13.21
N SER A 30 -5.30 13.99 13.30
CA SER A 30 -6.04 14.85 12.40
C SER A 30 -5.55 14.73 10.96
N ILE A 31 -4.23 14.69 10.75
CA ILE A 31 -3.61 14.47 9.44
C ILE A 31 -3.96 13.07 8.92
N LYS A 32 -3.80 12.02 9.74
CA LYS A 32 -4.16 10.65 9.36
C LYS A 32 -5.64 10.50 9.03
N LYS A 33 -6.51 11.17 9.78
CA LYS A 33 -7.95 11.20 9.49
C LYS A 33 -8.25 11.92 8.18
N ALA A 34 -7.56 13.02 7.88
CA ALA A 34 -7.71 13.71 6.60
C ALA A 34 -7.22 12.85 5.43
N GLU A 35 -6.08 12.16 5.57
CA GLU A 35 -5.58 11.18 4.59
C GLU A 35 -6.61 10.07 4.34
N ASN A 36 -7.20 9.50 5.38
CA ASN A 36 -8.22 8.45 5.25
C ASN A 36 -9.53 8.97 4.63
N ASN A 37 -9.94 10.20 4.96
CA ASN A 37 -11.12 10.81 4.33
C ASN A 37 -10.92 11.09 2.84
N LEU A 38 -9.68 11.40 2.46
CA LEU A 38 -9.26 11.52 1.07
C LEU A 38 -9.27 10.14 0.41
N ALA A 39 -8.65 9.13 1.02
CA ALA A 39 -8.71 7.73 0.59
C ALA A 39 -10.03 7.06 1.01
N ASN A 40 -11.16 7.57 0.50
CA ASN A 40 -12.47 6.98 0.80
C ASN A 40 -12.61 5.60 0.14
N SER A 41 -12.57 4.53 0.94
CA SER A 41 -12.77 3.15 0.47
C SER A 41 -14.12 2.93 -0.20
N ASN A 42 -15.12 3.77 0.06
CA ASN A 42 -16.43 3.67 -0.58
C ASN A 42 -16.39 4.12 -2.06
N GLN A 43 -15.25 4.59 -2.56
CA GLN A 43 -15.06 4.92 -3.98
C GLN A 43 -14.88 3.67 -4.85
N TYR A 44 -14.40 2.56 -4.26
CA TYR A 44 -14.13 1.30 -4.95
C TYR A 44 -15.19 0.25 -4.59
N PRO A 45 -15.51 -0.67 -5.51
CA PRO A 45 -16.40 -1.78 -5.20
C PRO A 45 -15.80 -2.64 -4.09
N GLN A 46 -16.65 -3.28 -3.30
CA GLN A 46 -16.18 -4.22 -2.28
C GLN A 46 -15.47 -5.41 -2.93
N ASP A 47 -14.39 -5.85 -2.30
CA ASP A 47 -13.63 -7.02 -2.74
C ASP A 47 -14.52 -8.27 -2.77
N TYR A 48 -14.34 -9.04 -3.84
CA TYR A 48 -15.05 -10.28 -4.03
C TYR A 48 -14.34 -11.42 -3.28
N ASN A 49 -15.09 -12.13 -2.42
CA ASN A 49 -14.59 -13.29 -1.68
C ASN A 49 -15.09 -14.58 -2.34
N PRO A 50 -14.27 -15.24 -3.18
CA PRO A 50 -14.67 -16.48 -3.83
C PRO A 50 -14.89 -17.60 -2.80
N THR A 51 -15.84 -18.48 -3.09
CA THR A 51 -16.07 -19.68 -2.28
C THR A 51 -15.17 -20.82 -2.72
N ASP A 52 -14.82 -21.73 -1.80
CA ASP A 52 -14.03 -22.90 -2.15
C ASP A 52 -14.77 -23.79 -3.17
N GLY A 53 -14.08 -24.19 -4.23
CA GLY A 53 -14.67 -24.92 -5.36
C GLY A 53 -15.44 -24.06 -6.36
N GLU A 54 -15.41 -22.73 -6.25
CA GLU A 54 -16.01 -21.86 -7.24
C GLU A 54 -15.18 -21.81 -8.54
N GLU A 55 -15.84 -22.08 -9.65
CA GLU A 55 -15.21 -22.08 -10.98
C GLU A 55 -15.28 -20.70 -11.65
N PHE A 56 -14.28 -20.37 -12.45
CA PHE A 56 -14.25 -19.19 -13.31
C PHE A 56 -13.75 -19.60 -14.68
N ASP A 57 -14.25 -18.97 -15.74
CA ASP A 57 -13.75 -19.21 -17.10
C ASP A 57 -12.33 -18.68 -17.27
N PHE A 58 -12.04 -17.55 -16.60
CA PHE A 58 -10.73 -16.93 -16.59
C PHE A 58 -10.37 -16.40 -15.21
N ILE A 59 -9.10 -16.57 -14.83
CA ILE A 59 -8.49 -15.92 -13.67
C ILE A 59 -7.34 -15.05 -14.17
N VAL A 60 -7.46 -13.74 -13.96
CA VAL A 60 -6.43 -12.75 -14.27
C VAL A 60 -5.68 -12.44 -12.98
N VAL A 61 -4.36 -12.60 -12.98
CA VAL A 61 -3.51 -12.32 -11.81
C VAL A 61 -2.75 -11.01 -12.04
N GLY A 62 -3.02 -10.03 -11.21
CA GLY A 62 -2.51 -8.66 -11.25
C GLY A 62 -3.44 -7.71 -12.02
N ALA A 63 -3.97 -6.70 -11.34
CA ALA A 63 -4.73 -5.57 -11.87
C ALA A 63 -3.84 -4.40 -12.33
N GLY A 64 -2.61 -4.69 -12.75
CA GLY A 64 -1.73 -3.72 -13.39
C GLY A 64 -2.22 -3.29 -14.77
N SER A 65 -1.42 -2.48 -15.49
CA SER A 65 -1.83 -1.86 -16.77
C SER A 65 -2.36 -2.85 -17.80
N ALA A 66 -1.78 -4.05 -17.88
CA ALA A 66 -2.25 -5.09 -18.80
C ALA A 66 -3.46 -5.85 -18.25
N GLY A 67 -3.39 -6.30 -16.99
CA GLY A 67 -4.43 -7.16 -16.41
C GLY A 67 -5.78 -6.47 -16.27
N ALA A 68 -5.81 -5.18 -15.91
CA ALA A 68 -7.05 -4.40 -15.88
C ALA A 68 -7.73 -4.31 -17.26
N VAL A 69 -6.94 -4.11 -18.32
CA VAL A 69 -7.47 -4.05 -19.70
C VAL A 69 -7.96 -5.42 -20.16
N VAL A 70 -7.19 -6.48 -19.89
CA VAL A 70 -7.58 -7.85 -20.25
C VAL A 70 -8.85 -8.27 -19.52
N ALA A 71 -8.94 -8.06 -18.21
CA ALA A 71 -10.13 -8.37 -17.42
C ALA A 71 -11.35 -7.63 -17.97
N ASN A 72 -11.22 -6.33 -18.27
CA ASN A 72 -12.29 -5.53 -18.87
C ASN A 72 -12.79 -6.14 -20.19
N ARG A 73 -11.89 -6.49 -21.11
CA ARG A 73 -12.26 -7.10 -22.40
C ARG A 73 -12.89 -8.48 -22.27
N LEU A 74 -12.41 -9.32 -21.35
CA LEU A 74 -13.02 -10.63 -21.11
C LEU A 74 -14.46 -10.47 -20.59
N THR A 75 -14.70 -9.49 -19.72
CA THR A 75 -16.05 -9.24 -19.18
C THR A 75 -17.04 -8.64 -20.18
N GLU A 76 -16.60 -8.18 -21.36
CA GLU A 76 -17.50 -7.74 -22.44
C GLU A 76 -18.30 -8.91 -23.05
N VAL A 77 -17.81 -10.14 -22.92
CA VAL A 77 -18.48 -11.34 -23.43
C VAL A 77 -19.46 -11.87 -22.39
N ASN A 78 -20.74 -11.80 -22.70
CA ASN A 78 -21.80 -12.31 -21.83
C ASN A 78 -21.62 -13.81 -21.55
N GLY A 79 -21.74 -14.19 -20.28
CA GLY A 79 -21.70 -15.58 -19.83
C GLY A 79 -20.34 -16.04 -19.31
N TRP A 80 -19.26 -15.29 -19.57
CA TRP A 80 -17.96 -15.57 -18.94
C TRP A 80 -17.91 -15.03 -17.51
N ARG A 81 -17.45 -15.87 -16.59
CA ARG A 81 -17.08 -15.50 -15.22
C ARG A 81 -15.60 -15.26 -15.15
N VAL A 82 -15.22 -14.03 -14.82
CA VAL A 82 -13.82 -13.59 -14.78
C VAL A 82 -13.48 -13.19 -13.35
N LEU A 83 -12.45 -13.79 -12.77
CA LEU A 83 -11.88 -13.39 -11.49
C LEU A 83 -10.60 -12.60 -11.72
N LEU A 84 -10.50 -11.41 -11.14
CA LEU A 84 -9.27 -10.62 -11.13
C LEU A 84 -8.71 -10.64 -9.71
N LEU A 85 -7.46 -11.09 -9.57
CA LEU A 85 -6.73 -11.11 -8.31
C LEU A 85 -5.70 -9.99 -8.31
N GLU A 86 -5.74 -9.11 -7.32
CA GLU A 86 -4.74 -8.07 -7.11
C GLU A 86 -4.15 -8.22 -5.70
N ALA A 87 -2.84 -8.07 -5.58
CA ALA A 87 -2.15 -8.20 -4.30
C ALA A 87 -2.16 -6.89 -3.50
N GLY A 88 -2.16 -5.75 -4.20
CA GLY A 88 -2.33 -4.43 -3.62
C GLY A 88 -3.77 -4.15 -3.20
N GLY A 89 -3.95 -3.05 -2.49
CA GLY A 89 -5.28 -2.51 -2.16
C GLY A 89 -5.69 -1.40 -3.11
N ASP A 90 -6.75 -0.69 -2.71
CA ASP A 90 -7.22 0.49 -3.43
C ASP A 90 -6.13 1.57 -3.53
N PRO A 91 -6.06 2.29 -4.67
CA PRO A 91 -5.08 3.35 -4.84
C PRO A 91 -5.34 4.52 -3.89
N THR A 92 -4.25 5.10 -3.36
CA THR A 92 -4.31 6.26 -2.46
C THR A 92 -4.51 7.56 -3.24
N LYS A 93 -5.00 8.61 -2.59
CA LYS A 93 -5.12 9.94 -3.23
C LYS A 93 -3.80 10.57 -3.65
N ALA A 94 -2.69 10.20 -2.99
CA ALA A 94 -1.37 10.62 -3.43
C ALA A 94 -1.04 10.07 -4.83
N SER A 95 -1.57 8.91 -5.22
CA SER A 95 -1.38 8.34 -6.56
C SER A 95 -2.18 9.01 -7.67
N GLU A 96 -3.21 9.79 -7.33
CA GLU A 96 -4.01 10.55 -8.31
C GLU A 96 -3.32 11.86 -8.74
N VAL A 97 -2.35 12.36 -7.96
CA VAL A 97 -1.67 13.64 -8.21
C VAL A 97 -0.26 13.38 -8.78
N PRO A 98 0.01 13.68 -10.06
CA PRO A 98 1.28 13.30 -10.69
C PRO A 98 2.54 13.85 -9.99
N SER A 99 2.46 15.05 -9.41
CA SER A 99 3.60 15.66 -8.69
C SER A 99 3.95 14.95 -7.37
N LEU A 100 3.07 14.10 -6.84
CA LEU A 100 3.28 13.31 -5.63
C LEU A 100 3.82 11.91 -5.91
N MET A 101 4.13 11.55 -7.17
CA MET A 101 4.68 10.23 -7.51
C MET A 101 5.88 9.84 -6.61
N GLY A 102 6.77 10.79 -6.33
CA GLY A 102 7.94 10.54 -5.48
C GLY A 102 7.61 10.11 -4.04
N SER A 103 6.45 10.51 -3.50
CA SER A 103 6.04 10.12 -2.15
C SER A 103 5.46 8.71 -2.05
N LEU A 104 5.22 8.03 -3.18
CA LEU A 104 4.71 6.66 -3.20
C LEU A 104 5.83 5.61 -3.09
N GLN A 105 7.05 5.98 -3.43
CA GLN A 105 8.20 5.08 -3.35
C GLN A 105 8.42 4.63 -1.90
N TYR A 106 8.76 3.36 -1.71
CA TYR A 106 8.97 2.75 -0.40
C TYR A 106 7.72 2.70 0.52
N THR A 107 6.53 3.05 0.03
CA THR A 107 5.24 2.89 0.72
C THR A 107 4.58 1.56 0.35
N ASP A 108 3.44 1.23 0.95
CA ASP A 108 2.72 -0.02 0.64
C ASP A 108 2.15 -0.06 -0.79
N MET A 109 2.21 1.06 -1.53
CA MET A 109 1.91 1.13 -2.96
C MET A 109 3.08 0.68 -3.86
N ASP A 110 4.26 0.47 -3.29
CA ASP A 110 5.48 0.07 -3.98
C ASP A 110 5.84 -1.36 -3.56
N TRP A 111 6.26 -2.18 -4.52
CA TRP A 111 6.75 -3.53 -4.27
C TRP A 111 8.11 -3.55 -3.56
N LYS A 112 8.88 -2.45 -3.65
CA LYS A 112 10.17 -2.27 -2.95
C LYS A 112 11.19 -3.37 -3.27
N TYR A 113 11.12 -3.93 -4.47
CA TYR A 113 12.14 -4.87 -4.92
C TYR A 113 13.48 -4.14 -5.03
N LEU A 114 14.49 -4.71 -4.39
CA LEU A 114 15.87 -4.28 -4.53
C LEU A 114 16.58 -5.22 -5.48
N THR A 115 17.45 -4.68 -6.30
CA THR A 115 18.33 -5.50 -7.13
C THR A 115 19.47 -6.06 -6.28
N ASP A 116 20.12 -7.10 -6.78
CA ASP A 116 21.41 -7.49 -6.22
C ASP A 116 22.46 -6.40 -6.50
N PRO A 117 23.44 -6.20 -5.61
CA PRO A 117 24.55 -5.28 -5.82
C PRO A 117 25.30 -5.56 -7.13
N GLU A 118 25.58 -4.53 -7.91
CA GLU A 118 26.37 -4.63 -9.14
C GLU A 118 27.43 -3.51 -9.21
N GLU A 119 28.57 -3.78 -9.85
CA GLU A 119 29.75 -2.91 -9.76
C GLU A 119 29.66 -1.62 -10.60
N ASN A 120 28.79 -1.56 -11.61
CA ASN A 120 28.73 -0.48 -12.60
C ASN A 120 27.39 0.29 -12.60
N THR A 121 26.46 -0.05 -11.71
CA THR A 121 25.12 0.52 -11.61
C THR A 121 24.85 0.96 -10.18
N CYS A 122 23.85 1.83 -10.00
CA CYS A 122 23.40 2.27 -8.68
C CYS A 122 24.51 2.81 -7.75
N LEU A 123 25.61 3.37 -8.30
CA LEU A 123 26.79 3.85 -7.55
C LEU A 123 26.47 4.95 -6.51
N GLY A 124 25.31 5.59 -6.61
CA GLY A 124 24.79 6.57 -5.64
C GLY A 124 23.85 5.98 -4.59
N MET A 125 23.53 4.68 -4.67
CA MET A 125 22.65 3.96 -3.74
C MET A 125 23.45 3.14 -2.73
N ARG A 126 22.81 2.69 -1.66
CA ARG A 126 23.49 1.90 -0.61
C ARG A 126 23.78 0.51 -1.14
N ASN A 127 25.01 0.03 -0.98
CA ASN A 127 25.46 -1.27 -1.49
C ASN A 127 25.28 -1.46 -3.00
N ASN A 128 25.31 -0.38 -3.80
CA ASN A 128 25.05 -0.44 -5.25
C ASN A 128 23.73 -1.15 -5.61
N SER A 129 22.70 -0.99 -4.77
CA SER A 129 21.36 -1.60 -4.91
C SER A 129 20.27 -0.63 -4.49
#